data_AF-A0A959UX34-F1
#
_entry.id   AF-A0A959UX34-F1
#
_cell.length_a   1.000
_cell.length_b   1.000
_cell.length_c   1.000
_cell.angle_alpha   90.00
_cell.angle_beta   90.00
_cell.angle_gamma   90.00
#
_symmetry.space_group_name_H-M   'P 1'
#
loop_
_entity.id
_entity.type
_entity.pdbx_description
1 polymer ?
#
loop_
_entity_poly.entity_id
_entity_poly.type
_entity_poly.pdbx_seq_one_letter_code
_entity_poly.pdbx_strand_id
1 'polypeptide(L)' 'EIYADDVKCSHGCTIGRLDEKGLFYLRSRGVSEAEARKLMAHAFITEVVERVQNEEWKTVLTALIDAKLETL' A
#
# COMPACT_ATOMS: atom_id res chain seq x y z
N GLU A 1 -6.19 26.60 -1.39
CA GLU A 1 -7.39 27.39 -1.07
C GLU A 1 -8.21 27.55 -2.35
N ILE A 2 -9.53 27.64 -2.28
CA ILE A 2 -10.42 27.64 -3.45
C ILE A 2 -11.19 28.96 -3.50
N TYR A 3 -11.09 29.67 -4.62
CA TYR A 3 -11.65 31.02 -4.82
C TYR A 3 -12.75 31.09 -5.89
N ALA A 4 -13.30 29.94 -6.32
CA ALA A 4 -14.33 29.85 -7.35
C ALA A 4 -15.63 29.25 -6.78
N ASP A 5 -16.78 29.76 -7.24
CA ASP A 5 -18.08 29.52 -6.61
C ASP A 5 -18.75 28.20 -7.03
N ASP A 6 -18.43 27.64 -8.20
CA ASP A 6 -19.05 26.42 -8.73
C ASP A 6 -18.04 25.27 -8.85
N VAL A 7 -17.56 24.79 -7.71
CA VAL A 7 -16.66 23.63 -7.64
C VAL A 7 -17.11 22.62 -6.59
N LYS A 8 -16.85 21.33 -6.86
CA LYS A 8 -16.96 20.26 -5.88
C LYS A 8 -15.58 19.76 -5.53
N CYS A 9 -15.20 19.91 -4.27
CA CYS A 9 -13.91 19.45 -3.77
C CYS A 9 -14.10 18.67 -2.46
N SER A 10 -13.41 17.54 -2.37
CA SER A 10 -13.38 16.69 -1.18
C SER A 10 -11.95 16.26 -0.91
N HIS A 11 -11.60 16.12 0.36
CA HIS A 11 -10.36 15.50 0.79
C HIS A 11 -10.69 14.45 1.85
N GLY A 12 -9.90 13.37 1.87
CA GLY A 12 -10.01 12.32 2.85
C GLY A 12 -8.62 11.84 3.22
N CYS A 13 -8.40 11.57 4.50
CA CYS A 13 -7.17 11.00 5.01
C CYS A 13 -7.55 9.92 6.02
N THR A 14 -6.94 8.75 5.89
CA THR A 14 -7.14 7.63 6.80
C THR A 14 -5.78 7.20 7.34
N ILE A 15 -5.71 6.99 8.64
CA ILE A 15 -4.53 6.45 9.33
C ILE A 15 -5.00 5.18 10.06
N GLY A 16 -4.22 4.12 9.98
CA GLY A 16 -4.57 2.84 10.59
C GLY A 16 -3.35 1.97 10.85
N ARG A 17 -3.60 0.84 11.52
CA ARG A 17 -2.64 -0.26 11.68
C ARG A 17 -3.02 -1.39 10.72
N LEU A 18 -2.12 -2.37 10.55
CA LEU A 18 -2.45 -3.60 9.84
C LEU A 18 -3.66 -4.28 10.47
N ASP A 19 -4.55 -4.83 9.63
CA ASP A 19 -5.72 -5.57 10.10
C ASP A 19 -5.30 -6.86 10.83
N GLU A 20 -5.53 -6.89 12.13
CA GLU A 20 -5.18 -8.04 12.97
C GLU A 20 -5.95 -9.30 12.58
N LYS A 21 -7.17 -9.17 12.04
CA LYS A 21 -7.95 -10.33 11.58
C LYS A 21 -7.36 -10.92 10.30
N GLY A 22 -7.00 -10.08 9.34
CA GLY A 22 -6.26 -10.47 8.15
C GLY A 22 -4.91 -11.11 8.48
N LEU A 23 -4.16 -10.52 9.43
CA LEU A 23 -2.90 -11.09 9.91
C LEU A 23 -3.11 -12.47 10.54
N PHE A 24 -4.10 -12.62 11.42
CA PHE A 24 -4.46 -13.90 12.02
C PHE A 24 -4.85 -14.93 10.95
N TYR A 25 -5.64 -14.53 9.97
CA TYR A 25 -6.07 -15.40 8.88
C TYR A 25 -4.88 -15.94 8.08
N LEU A 26 -3.95 -15.08 7.65
CA LEU A 26 -2.75 -15.50 6.93
C LEU A 26 -1.89 -16.46 7.78
N ARG A 27 -1.71 -16.13 9.06
CA ARG A 27 -0.97 -16.99 9.99
C ARG A 27 -1.62 -18.35 10.21
N SER A 28 -2.95 -18.41 10.28
CA SER A 28 -3.71 -19.67 10.41
C SER A 28 -3.53 -20.60 9.20
N ARG A 29 -3.10 -20.05 8.05
CA ARG A 29 -2.78 -20.79 6.83
C ARG A 29 -1.30 -21.16 6.71
N GLY A 30 -0.50 -20.92 7.74
CA GLY A 30 0.92 -21.28 7.80
C GLY A 30 1.88 -20.22 7.29
N VAL A 31 1.40 -19.02 6.94
CA VAL A 31 2.28 -17.89 6.58
C VAL A 31 2.95 -17.36 7.85
N SER A 32 4.26 -17.16 7.83
CA SER A 32 4.95 -16.60 8.99
C SER A 32 4.46 -15.16 9.27
N GLU A 33 4.60 -14.69 10.51
CA GLU A 33 4.16 -13.33 10.84
C GLU A 33 4.88 -12.27 10.01
N ALA A 34 6.19 -12.45 9.78
CA ALA A 34 7.00 -11.54 8.96
C ALA A 34 6.50 -11.50 7.51
N GLU A 35 6.30 -12.67 6.89
CA GLU A 35 5.78 -12.75 5.51
C GLU A 35 4.35 -12.22 5.40
N ALA A 36 3.50 -12.47 6.38
CA ALA A 36 2.12 -11.97 6.38
C ALA A 36 2.09 -10.43 6.44
N ARG A 37 2.90 -9.82 7.31
CA ARG A 37 3.03 -8.35 7.38
C ARG A 37 3.58 -7.77 6.09
N LYS A 38 4.63 -8.40 5.52
CA LYS A 38 5.21 -7.98 4.23
C LYS A 38 4.17 -8.06 3.10
N LEU A 39 3.42 -9.16 3.03
CA LEU A 39 2.37 -9.37 2.03
C LEU A 39 1.26 -8.31 2.14
N MET A 40 0.79 -8.02 3.35
CA MET A 40 -0.25 -7.01 3.56
C MET A 40 0.23 -5.60 3.20
N ALA A 41 1.47 -5.24 3.57
CA ALA A 41 2.05 -3.95 3.21
C ALA A 41 2.28 -3.82 1.69
N HIS A 42 2.77 -4.89 1.06
CA HIS A 42 2.94 -4.95 -0.39
C HIS A 42 1.60 -4.76 -1.09
N ALA A 43 0.57 -5.54 -0.72
CA ALA A 43 -0.77 -5.44 -1.31
C ALA A 43 -1.37 -4.03 -1.21
N PHE A 44 -1.14 -3.33 -0.09
CA PHE A 44 -1.58 -1.94 0.08
C PHE A 44 -0.90 -0.97 -0.88
N ILE A 45 0.41 -1.11 -1.09
CA ILE A 45 1.19 -0.20 -1.94
C ILE A 45 1.02 -0.51 -3.42
N THR A 46 0.83 -1.78 -3.79
CA THR A 46 0.66 -2.22 -5.19
C THR A 46 -0.45 -1.45 -5.90
N GLU A 47 -1.58 -1.18 -5.23
CA GLU A 47 -2.70 -0.43 -5.84
C GLU A 47 -2.28 0.98 -6.31
N VAL A 48 -1.33 1.61 -5.61
CA VAL A 48 -0.81 2.94 -5.98
C VAL A 48 0.20 2.82 -7.12
N VAL A 49 1.11 1.83 -7.04
CA VAL A 49 2.17 1.62 -8.04
C VAL A 49 1.57 1.23 -9.39
N GLU A 50 0.50 0.44 -9.41
CA GLU A 50 -0.17 0.02 -10.64
C GLU A 50 -0.78 1.18 -11.44
N ARG A 51 -1.01 2.34 -10.82
CA ARG A 51 -1.50 3.55 -11.49
C ARG A 51 -0.41 4.28 -12.28
N VAL A 52 0.86 3.93 -12.08
CA VAL A 52 1.99 4.50 -12.83
C VAL A 52 1.99 3.94 -14.25
N GLN A 53 1.74 4.81 -15.22
CA GLN A 53 1.66 4.43 -16.65
C GLN A 53 3.02 4.23 -17.31
N ASN A 54 4.07 4.85 -16.78
CA ASN A 54 5.41 4.69 -17.31
C ASN A 54 6.04 3.41 -16.72
N GLU A 55 6.26 2.41 -17.57
CA GLU A 55 6.75 1.10 -17.15
C GLU A 55 8.19 1.11 -16.59
N GLU A 56 9.05 2.02 -17.07
CA GLU A 56 10.41 2.18 -16.52
C GLU A 56 10.33 2.67 -15.07
N TRP A 57 9.54 3.70 -14.82
CA TRP A 57 9.31 4.23 -13.47
C TRP A 57 8.60 3.23 -12.57
N LYS A 58 7.64 2.48 -13.10
CA LYS A 58 6.95 1.41 -12.36
C LYS A 58 7.94 0.35 -11.90
N THR A 59 8.86 -0.08 -12.77
CA THR A 59 9.91 -1.05 -12.43
C THR A 59 10.83 -0.53 -11.34
N VAL A 60 11.28 0.72 -11.44
CA VAL A 60 12.14 1.36 -10.43
C VAL A 60 11.41 1.45 -9.08
N LEU A 61 10.15 1.88 -9.07
CA LEU A 61 9.36 2.02 -7.85
C LEU A 61 9.13 0.67 -7.17
N THR A 62 8.76 -0.36 -7.92
CA THR A 62 8.58 -1.72 -7.40
C THR A 62 9.85 -2.21 -6.70
N ALA A 63 11.02 -2.07 -7.35
CA ALA A 63 12.29 -2.48 -6.76
C ALA A 63 12.63 -1.72 -5.46
N LEU A 64 12.36 -0.41 -5.42
CA LEU A 64 12.57 0.40 -4.21
C LEU A 64 11.64 0.00 -3.07
N ILE A 65 10.38 -0.30 -3.38
CA ILE A 65 9.40 -0.75 -2.39
C ILE A 65 9.79 -2.12 -1.84
N ASP A 66 10.15 -3.06 -2.70
CA ASP A 66 10.58 -4.40 -2.29
C ASP A 66 11.78 -4.34 -1.34
N ALA A 67 12.81 -3.57 -1.71
CA ALA A 67 13.98 -3.35 -0.86
C ALA A 67 13.61 -2.70 0.48
N LYS A 68 12.67 -1.76 0.49
CA LYS A 68 12.20 -1.12 1.73
C LYS A 68 11.44 -2.12 2.62
N LEU A 69 10.60 -2.95 2.03
CA LEU A 69 9.80 -3.96 2.73
C LEU A 69 10.64 -5.12 3.28
N GLU A 70 11.84 -5.36 2.74
CA GLU A 70 12.81 -6.30 3.34
C GLU A 70 13.41 -5.83 4.66
N THR A 71 13.33 -4.53 4.96
CA THR A 71 13.85 -3.94 6.21
C THR A 71 12.78 -3.71 7.28
N LEU A 72 11.56 -4.19 7.05
CA LEU A 72 10.44 -4.18 8.00
C LEU A 72 10.38 -5.48 8.79
#